data_AF-A0A4Q5SI79-F1
#
_entry.id   AF-A0A4Q5SI79-F1
#
_cell.length_a   1.000
_cell.length_b   1.000
_cell.length_c   1.000
_cell.angle_alpha   90.00
_cell.angle_beta   90.00
_cell.angle_gamma   90.00
#
_symmetry.space_group_name_H-M   'P 1'
#
loop_
_entity.id
_entity.type
_entity.pdbx_description
1 polymer ?
#
loop_
_entity_poly.entity_id
_entity_poly.type
_entity_poly.pdbx_seq_one_letter_code
_entity_poly.pdbx_strand_id
1 'polypeptide(L)'
;MGDRAIRGATGVILRLFAMFLALFALPVPASAWGYFGHETTARIALVNVSPQTRAAIARLLRHEREIGTPACPLRSLENAATWPDCLRGEGWRWGYSFAWHYQT
;
A
#
# COMPACT_ATOMS: atom_id res chain seq x y z
N MET A 1 -24.75 24.10 -46.22
CA MET A 1 -23.57 23.21 -46.05
C MET A 1 -22.98 23.36 -44.63
N GLY A 2 -23.76 23.13 -43.56
CA GLY A 2 -23.31 23.38 -42.17
C GLY A 2 -23.47 22.19 -41.21
N ASP A 3 -24.56 21.43 -41.34
CA ASP A 3 -24.95 20.47 -40.30
C ASP A 3 -24.16 19.14 -40.33
N ARG A 4 -23.57 18.78 -41.47
CA ARG A 4 -22.75 17.57 -41.60
C ARG A 4 -21.37 17.71 -40.96
N ALA A 5 -20.76 18.91 -41.02
CA ALA A 5 -19.45 19.18 -40.43
C ALA A 5 -19.52 19.14 -38.89
N ILE A 6 -20.59 19.69 -38.31
CA ILE A 6 -20.83 19.71 -36.86
C ILE A 6 -21.02 18.28 -36.33
N ARG A 7 -21.86 17.46 -36.98
CA ARG A 7 -22.07 16.05 -36.59
C ARG A 7 -20.79 15.20 -36.69
N GLY A 8 -19.94 15.48 -37.69
CA GLY A 8 -18.63 14.85 -37.84
C GLY A 8 -17.68 15.20 -36.70
N ALA A 9 -17.61 16.49 -36.33
CA ALA A 9 -16.79 16.96 -35.22
C ALA A 9 -17.26 16.39 -33.87
N THR A 10 -18.57 16.35 -33.61
CA THR A 10 -19.11 15.76 -32.38
C THR A 10 -18.80 14.27 -32.26
N GLY A 11 -18.91 13.52 -33.37
CA GLY A 11 -18.57 12.10 -33.41
C GLY A 11 -17.08 11.83 -33.20
N VAL A 12 -16.21 12.70 -33.72
CA VAL A 12 -14.76 12.62 -33.46
C VAL A 12 -14.44 12.92 -32.00
N ILE A 13 -15.03 13.96 -31.42
CA ILE A 13 -14.85 14.29 -29.99
C ILE A 13 -15.30 13.14 -29.10
N LEU A 14 -16.46 12.54 -29.37
CA LEU A 14 -16.97 11.40 -28.59
C LEU A 14 -16.01 10.20 -28.65
N ARG A 15 -15.44 9.91 -29.83
CA ARG A 15 -14.48 8.81 -30.01
C ARG A 15 -13.16 9.07 -29.29
N LEU A 16 -12.65 10.30 -29.36
CA LEU A 16 -11.44 10.69 -28.62
C LEU A 16 -11.66 10.62 -27.10
N PHE A 17 -12.83 11.06 -26.64
CA PHE A 17 -13.21 10.97 -25.23
C PHE A 17 -13.35 9.51 -24.77
N ALA A 18 -13.99 8.65 -25.57
CA ALA A 18 -14.08 7.22 -25.28
C ALA A 18 -12.70 6.54 -25.27
N MET A 19 -11.81 6.91 -26.19
CA MET A 19 -10.43 6.39 -26.24
C MET A 19 -9.61 6.87 -25.03
N PHE A 20 -9.79 8.12 -24.60
CA PHE A 20 -9.20 8.64 -23.37
C PHE A 20 -9.71 7.90 -22.13
N LEU A 21 -11.01 7.66 -22.02
CA LEU A 21 -11.59 6.88 -20.92
C LEU A 21 -11.11 5.42 -20.90
N ALA A 22 -10.91 4.82 -22.07
CA ALA A 22 -10.38 3.45 -22.16
C ALA A 22 -8.97 3.31 -21.56
N LEU A 23 -8.17 4.38 -21.49
CA LEU A 23 -6.86 4.37 -20.83
C LEU A 23 -6.98 4.15 -19.31
N PHE A 24 -8.08 4.58 -18.68
CA PHE A 24 -8.33 4.36 -17.25
C PHE A 24 -8.90 2.98 -16.92
N ALA A 25 -9.30 2.21 -17.95
CA ALA A 25 -9.76 0.83 -17.78
C ALA A 25 -8.59 -0.18 -17.79
N LEU A 26 -7.36 0.28 -18.05
CA LEU A 26 -6.18 -0.58 -18.00
C LEU A 26 -5.87 -0.92 -16.54
N PRO A 27 -5.63 -2.21 -16.22
CA PRO A 27 -5.18 -2.59 -14.89
C PRO A 27 -3.80 -1.97 -14.64
N VAL A 28 -3.72 -1.05 -13.69
CA VAL A 28 -2.45 -0.53 -13.18
C VAL A 28 -1.96 -1.45 -12.06
N PRO A 29 -0.63 -1.63 -11.91
CA PRO A 29 -0.08 -2.30 -10.75
C PRO A 29 -0.63 -1.62 -9.49
N ALA A 30 -1.18 -2.41 -8.57
CA ALA A 30 -1.54 -1.89 -7.26
C ALA A 30 -0.26 -1.34 -6.62
N SER A 31 -0.24 -0.03 -6.36
CA SER A 31 0.87 0.57 -5.62
C SER A 31 0.93 -0.07 -4.24
N ALA A 32 2.14 -0.33 -3.74
CA ALA A 32 2.29 -0.71 -2.35
C ALA A 32 1.72 0.37 -1.45
N TRP A 33 1.19 -0.06 -0.31
CA TRP A 33 0.65 0.83 0.70
C TRP A 33 1.79 1.67 1.28
N GLY A 34 1.56 2.98 1.47
CA GLY A 34 2.42 3.77 2.34
C GLY A 34 2.12 3.49 3.82
N TYR A 35 2.76 4.24 4.73
CA TYR A 35 2.55 4.07 6.18
C TYR A 35 1.08 4.11 6.58
N PHE A 36 0.30 5.06 6.07
CA PHE A 36 -1.13 5.15 6.36
C PHE A 36 -1.90 3.85 6.04
N GLY A 37 -1.61 3.22 4.89
CA GLY A 37 -2.29 1.99 4.49
C GLY A 37 -1.89 0.81 5.37
N HIS A 38 -0.60 0.69 5.68
CA HIS A 38 -0.10 -0.35 6.59
C HIS A 38 -0.68 -0.22 8.01
N GLU A 39 -0.67 0.98 8.58
CA GLU A 39 -1.24 1.24 9.91
C GLU A 39 -2.77 1.03 9.93
N THR A 40 -3.47 1.42 8.86
CA THR A 40 -4.92 1.20 8.75
C THR A 40 -5.25 -0.29 8.70
N THR A 41 -4.52 -1.07 7.89
CA THR A 41 -4.66 -2.53 7.84
C THR A 41 -4.39 -3.16 9.21
N ALA A 42 -3.33 -2.74 9.91
CA ALA A 42 -3.02 -3.19 11.26
C ALA A 42 -4.14 -2.89 12.26
N ARG A 43 -4.72 -1.69 12.21
CA ARG A 43 -5.83 -1.30 13.08
C ARG A 43 -7.06 -2.16 12.83
N ILE A 44 -7.40 -2.39 11.57
CA ILE A 44 -8.51 -3.27 11.17
C ILE A 44 -8.25 -4.69 11.66
N ALA A 45 -7.05 -5.23 11.46
CA ALA A 45 -6.68 -6.55 11.96
C ALA A 45 -6.84 -6.62 13.49
N LEU A 46 -6.30 -5.63 14.20
CA LEU A 46 -6.33 -5.60 15.66
C LEU A 46 -7.75 -5.60 16.21
N VAL A 47 -8.73 -4.92 15.60
CA VAL A 47 -10.13 -4.94 16.07
C VAL A 47 -10.87 -6.24 15.73
N ASN A 48 -10.40 -7.02 14.76
CA ASN A 48 -11.06 -8.25 14.29
C ASN A 48 -10.44 -9.56 14.82
N VAL A 49 -9.22 -9.54 15.36
CA VAL A 49 -8.60 -10.74 15.95
C VAL A 49 -9.23 -11.11 17.30
N SER A 50 -9.10 -12.38 17.68
CA SER A 50 -9.55 -12.88 18.98
C SER A 50 -8.82 -12.19 20.15
N PRO A 51 -9.42 -12.16 21.36
CA PRO A 51 -8.75 -11.65 22.55
C PRO A 51 -7.42 -12.34 22.85
N GLN A 52 -7.33 -13.65 22.61
CA GLN A 52 -6.11 -14.44 22.82
C GLN A 52 -5.00 -14.01 21.85
N THR A 53 -5.34 -13.80 20.57
CA THR A 53 -4.39 -13.28 19.57
C THR A 53 -3.91 -11.88 19.92
N ARG A 54 -4.82 -10.98 20.35
CA ARG A 54 -4.45 -9.63 20.81
C ARG A 54 -3.45 -9.67 21.97
N ALA A 55 -3.67 -10.55 22.95
CA ALA A 55 -2.75 -10.73 24.08
C ALA A 55 -1.39 -11.32 23.65
N ALA A 56 -1.38 -12.23 22.67
CA ALA A 56 -0.15 -12.79 22.11
C ALA A 56 0.67 -11.73 21.35
N ILE A 57 0.02 -10.90 20.52
CA ILE A 57 0.65 -9.76 19.85
C ILE A 57 1.27 -8.84 20.90
N ALA A 58 0.50 -8.41 21.90
CA ALA A 58 1.00 -7.55 22.97
C ALA A 58 2.17 -8.18 23.74
N ARG A 59 2.24 -9.52 23.85
CA ARG A 59 3.39 -10.21 24.44
C ARG A 59 4.63 -10.11 23.58
N LEU A 60 4.52 -10.34 22.27
CA LEU A 60 5.66 -10.24 21.36
C LEU A 60 6.23 -8.82 21.31
N LEU A 61 5.37 -7.80 21.22
CA LEU A 61 5.80 -6.40 21.10
C LEU A 61 6.57 -5.89 22.33
N ARG A 62 6.42 -6.50 23.51
CA ARG A 62 7.23 -6.16 24.69
C ARG A 62 8.72 -6.45 24.51
N HIS A 63 9.07 -7.31 23.56
CA HIS A 63 10.45 -7.69 23.25
C HIS A 63 11.05 -6.86 22.11
N GLU A 64 10.46 -5.72 21.73
CA GLU A 64 10.94 -4.88 20.61
C GLU A 64 12.45 -4.58 20.66
N ARG A 65 13.01 -4.43 21.86
CA ARG A 65 14.43 -4.08 22.07
C ARG A 65 15.36 -5.20 21.60
N GLU A 66 14.91 -6.45 21.61
CA GLU A 66 15.71 -7.61 21.24
C GLU A 66 15.98 -7.68 19.72
N ILE A 67 15.16 -7.02 18.90
CA ILE A 67 15.34 -6.95 17.44
C ILE A 67 16.54 -6.06 17.07
N GLY A 68 16.87 -5.08 17.92
CA GLY A 68 18.02 -4.19 17.71
C GLY A 68 17.83 -3.25 16.52
N THR A 69 16.65 -2.65 16.39
CA THR A 69 16.33 -1.63 15.37
C THR A 69 15.81 -0.36 16.05
N PRO A 70 16.67 0.34 16.82
CA PRO A 70 16.23 1.43 17.72
C PRO A 70 15.61 2.63 16.99
N ALA A 71 15.92 2.83 15.70
CA ALA A 71 15.33 3.87 14.86
C ALA A 71 13.95 3.49 14.29
N CYS A 72 13.53 2.22 14.41
CA CYS A 72 12.29 1.70 13.87
C CYS A 72 11.41 1.14 15.00
N PRO A 73 10.43 1.92 15.51
CA PRO A 73 9.58 1.50 16.61
C PRO A 73 8.81 0.21 16.31
N LEU A 74 8.57 -0.61 17.34
CA LEU A 74 7.74 -1.82 17.24
C LEU A 74 6.83 -1.95 18.48
N ARG A 75 6.23 -0.83 18.90
CA ARG A 75 5.47 -0.71 20.16
C ARG A 75 3.99 -1.07 20.02
N SER A 76 3.49 -1.10 18.79
CA SER A 76 2.09 -1.43 18.46
C SER A 76 2.03 -2.27 17.19
N LEU A 77 0.85 -2.81 16.86
CA LEU A 77 0.68 -3.54 15.61
C LEU A 77 0.78 -2.61 14.40
N GLU A 78 0.35 -1.35 14.54
CA GLU A 78 0.51 -0.30 13.52
C GLU A 78 1.99 -0.02 13.24
N ASN A 79 2.82 0.11 14.28
CA ASN A 79 4.27 0.25 14.10
C ASN A 79 4.88 -1.01 13.49
N ALA A 80 4.48 -2.20 13.95
CA ALA A 80 4.97 -3.46 13.40
C ALA A 80 4.63 -3.61 11.90
N ALA A 81 3.51 -3.06 11.46
CA ALA A 81 3.09 -3.10 10.05
C ALA A 81 3.89 -2.16 9.14
N THR A 82 4.53 -1.11 9.68
CA THR A 82 5.41 -0.19 8.93
C THR A 82 6.89 -0.47 9.16
N TRP A 83 7.24 -1.28 10.17
CA TRP A 83 8.61 -1.63 10.53
C TRP A 83 9.45 -2.13 9.35
N PRO A 84 8.98 -3.05 8.47
CA PRO A 84 9.76 -3.50 7.32
C PRO A 84 10.20 -2.39 6.37
N ASP A 85 9.36 -1.37 6.15
CA ASP A 85 9.71 -0.22 5.32
C ASP A 85 10.67 0.75 6.03
N CYS A 86 10.56 0.88 7.36
CA CYS A 86 11.49 1.67 8.15
C CYS A 86 12.94 1.13 8.06
N LEU A 87 13.10 -0.19 7.92
CA LEU A 87 14.42 -0.83 7.79
C LEU A 87 15.23 -0.40 6.58
N ARG A 88 14.64 0.31 5.61
CA ARG A 88 15.36 0.82 4.43
C ARG A 88 16.55 1.71 4.81
N GLY A 89 16.51 2.37 5.98
CA GLY A 89 17.65 3.11 6.54
C GLY A 89 18.82 2.24 7.02
N GLU A 90 18.59 0.94 7.25
CA GLU A 90 19.58 -0.06 7.69
C GLU A 90 19.79 -1.14 6.61
N GLY A 91 19.76 -0.76 5.32
CA GLY A 91 19.84 -1.69 4.20
C GLY A 91 21.06 -2.61 4.19
N TRP A 92 22.16 -2.21 4.82
CA TRP A 92 23.36 -3.03 5.00
C TRP A 92 23.10 -4.32 5.80
N ARG A 93 22.10 -4.30 6.70
CA ARG A 93 21.70 -5.45 7.52
C ARG A 93 20.45 -6.14 6.97
N TRP A 94 19.48 -5.36 6.48
CA TRP A 94 18.14 -5.87 6.18
C TRP A 94 17.77 -5.88 4.68
N GLY A 95 18.68 -5.46 3.80
CA GLY A 95 18.41 -5.28 2.37
C GLY A 95 17.87 -6.53 1.67
N TYR A 96 18.23 -7.71 2.16
CA TYR A 96 17.74 -9.00 1.65
C TYR A 96 16.21 -9.16 1.76
N SER A 97 15.54 -8.43 2.66
CA SER A 97 14.10 -8.49 2.86
C SER A 97 13.29 -7.56 1.95
N PHE A 98 13.92 -6.59 1.29
CA PHE A 98 13.18 -5.52 0.60
C PHE A 98 12.45 -6.00 -0.64
N ALA A 99 12.96 -7.05 -1.30
CA ALA A 99 12.29 -7.68 -2.43
C ALA A 99 10.99 -8.38 -2.03
N TRP A 100 10.81 -8.76 -0.75
CA TRP A 100 9.62 -9.48 -0.29
C TRP A 100 8.34 -8.64 -0.28
N HIS A 101 8.44 -7.32 -0.50
CA HIS A 101 7.29 -6.41 -0.51
C HIS A 101 6.46 -6.50 -1.78
N TYR A 102 7.00 -7.12 -2.84
CA TYR A 102 6.38 -7.17 -4.16
C TYR A 102 6.46 -8.59 -4.72
N GLN A 103 5.46 -8.94 -5.52
CA GLN A 103 5.52 -10.08 -6.41
C GLN A 103 5.56 -9.52 -7.84
N THR A 104 6.69 -9.73 -8.51
CA THR A 104 6.95 -9.31 -9.89
C THR A 104 6.75 -10.45 -10.87
#